data_AF-A0A834HFD9-F1
#
_entry.id   AF-A0A834HFD9-F1
#
_cell.length_a   1.000
_cell.length_b   1.000
_cell.length_c   1.000
_cell.angle_alpha   90.00
_cell.angle_beta   90.00
_cell.angle_gamma   90.00
#
_symmetry.space_group_name_H-M   'P 1'
#
loop_
_entity.id
_entity.type
_entity.pdbx_description
1 polymer ?
#
loop_
_entity_poly.entity_id
_entity_poly.type
_entity_poly.pdbx_seq_one_letter_code
_entity_poly.pdbx_strand_id
1 'polypeptide(L)'
;MAAAASATSLFQSALIPSSGSHFIFCCQFWNLLKLVSTPSTTPALFGGGLLGYVMYDATHYYLHHAQPTSEVPRNLKKYHFNHHFRIQNQSFGITSSFWDKVFGTLPQSKAAAKSI
;
A
#
# COMPACT_ATOMS: atom_id res chain seq x y z
N MET A 1 -29.05 -10.31 -20.56
CA MET A 1 -27.61 -10.64 -20.52
C MET A 1 -26.85 -9.37 -20.16
N ALA A 2 -26.65 -9.08 -18.87
CA ALA A 2 -25.92 -7.90 -18.44
C ALA A 2 -25.23 -8.14 -17.10
N ALA A 3 -23.93 -7.83 -17.07
CA ALA A 3 -23.10 -7.47 -15.93
C ALA A 3 -22.88 -8.52 -14.82
N ALA A 4 -22.20 -9.60 -15.16
CA ALA A 4 -21.16 -10.13 -14.27
C ALA A 4 -19.85 -9.39 -14.60
N ALA A 5 -19.74 -8.11 -14.19
CA ALA A 5 -18.45 -7.45 -14.10
C ALA A 5 -17.71 -8.13 -12.95
N SER A 6 -16.90 -9.14 -13.28
CA SER A 6 -16.09 -9.88 -12.31
C SER A 6 -15.35 -8.88 -11.43
N ALA A 7 -15.29 -9.12 -10.12
CA ALA A 7 -14.53 -8.30 -9.16
C ALA A 7 -13.10 -7.96 -9.62
N THR A 8 -12.55 -8.78 -10.54
CA THR A 8 -11.31 -8.55 -11.30
C THR A 8 -11.26 -7.21 -12.06
N SER A 9 -12.36 -6.71 -12.65
CA SER A 9 -12.34 -5.50 -13.47
C SER A 9 -12.30 -4.20 -12.65
N LEU A 10 -12.93 -4.20 -11.47
CA LEU A 10 -12.83 -3.11 -10.49
C LEU A 10 -11.47 -3.13 -9.78
N PHE A 11 -10.90 -4.32 -9.58
CA PHE A 11 -9.54 -4.49 -9.06
C PHE A 11 -8.49 -3.90 -10.01
N GLN A 12 -8.62 -4.18 -11.32
CA GLN A 12 -7.71 -3.67 -12.34
C GLN A 12 -7.71 -2.13 -12.44
N SER A 13 -8.88 -1.50 -12.32
CA SER A 13 -9.03 -0.06 -12.52
C SER A 13 -8.71 0.78 -11.28
N ALA A 14 -8.80 0.21 -10.08
CA ALA A 14 -8.48 0.90 -8.82
C ALA A 14 -7.03 0.72 -8.36
N LEU A 15 -6.32 -0.34 -8.81
CA LEU A 15 -4.99 -0.69 -8.29
C LEU A 15 -3.87 -0.68 -9.34
N ILE A 16 -4.19 -0.73 -10.63
CA ILE A 16 -3.18 -0.87 -11.69
C ILE A 16 -3.37 0.26 -12.72
N PRO A 17 -2.56 1.35 -12.69
CA PRO A 17 -2.37 2.26 -13.81
C PRO A 17 -2.24 1.54 -15.17
N SER A 18 -2.53 2.23 -16.27
CA SER A 18 -2.33 1.67 -17.62
C SER A 18 -0.94 1.01 -17.78
N SER A 19 -0.84 -0.08 -18.54
CA SER A 19 0.40 -0.85 -18.69
C SER A 19 1.61 0.00 -19.11
N GLY A 20 1.38 1.09 -19.84
CA GLY A 20 2.41 2.05 -20.22
C GLY A 20 2.97 2.87 -19.04
N SER A 21 2.14 3.25 -18.07
CA SER A 21 2.58 4.04 -16.91
C SER A 21 3.52 3.22 -16.02
N HIS A 22 3.17 1.96 -15.76
CA HIS A 22 4.02 1.04 -15.00
C HIS A 22 5.37 0.81 -15.65
N PHE A 23 5.40 0.66 -16.97
CA PHE A 23 6.65 0.47 -17.70
C PHE A 23 7.59 1.67 -17.50
N ILE A 24 7.07 2.89 -17.62
CA ILE A 24 7.85 4.13 -17.39
C ILE A 24 8.40 4.18 -15.96
N PHE A 25 7.57 3.90 -14.95
CA PHE A 25 8.00 3.87 -13.55
C PHE A 25 9.07 2.81 -13.30
N CYS A 26 8.90 1.59 -13.83
CA CYS A 26 9.88 0.51 -13.69
C CYS A 26 11.22 0.88 -14.33
N CYS A 27 11.22 1.47 -15.53
CA CYS A 27 12.45 1.92 -16.19
C CYS A 27 13.15 3.02 -15.39
N GLN A 28 12.39 3.99 -14.87
CA GLN A 28 12.96 5.06 -14.06
C GLN A 28 13.54 4.52 -12.74
N PHE A 29 12.83 3.62 -12.07
CA PHE A 29 13.27 2.99 -10.83
C PHE A 29 14.51 2.11 -11.04
N TRP A 30 14.56 1.31 -12.11
CA TRP A 30 15.74 0.53 -12.50
C TRP A 30 16.97 1.41 -12.71
N ASN A 31 16.82 2.54 -13.40
CA ASN A 31 17.92 3.48 -13.60
C ASN A 31 18.41 4.09 -12.29
N LEU A 32 17.51 4.43 -11.36
CA LEU A 32 17.90 4.92 -10.03
C LEU A 32 18.67 3.86 -9.24
N LEU A 33 18.23 2.60 -9.25
CA LEU A 33 18.92 1.51 -8.54
C LEU A 33 20.34 1.27 -9.06
N LYS A 34 20.57 1.39 -10.38
CA LYS A 34 21.91 1.31 -10.97
C LYS A 34 22.84 2.44 -10.52
N LEU A 35 22.31 3.60 -10.15
CA LEU A 35 23.13 4.73 -9.67
C LEU A 35 23.64 4.52 -8.24
N VAL A 36 22.88 3.79 -7.42
CA VAL A 36 23.15 3.65 -5.97
C VAL A 36 23.68 2.27 -5.58
N SER A 37 23.69 1.30 -6.49
CA SER A 37 24.06 -0.10 -6.20
C SER A 37 24.93 -0.73 -7.29
N THR A 38 25.55 -1.86 -6.99
CA THR A 38 26.41 -2.56 -7.96
C THR A 38 25.56 -3.33 -8.99
N PRO A 39 26.13 -3.69 -10.16
CA PRO A 39 25.42 -4.50 -11.15
C PRO A 39 24.96 -5.86 -10.61
N SER A 40 25.66 -6.43 -9.63
CA SER A 40 25.28 -7.72 -9.02
C SER A 40 24.11 -7.59 -8.03
N THR A 41 23.99 -6.47 -7.32
CA THR A 41 22.90 -6.24 -6.35
C THR A 41 21.66 -5.59 -6.96
N THR A 42 21.81 -4.84 -8.05
CA THR A 42 20.70 -4.12 -8.71
C THR A 42 19.49 -5.03 -9.00
N PRO A 43 19.65 -6.24 -9.58
CA PRO A 43 18.51 -7.11 -9.86
C PRO A 43 17.80 -7.59 -8.59
N ALA A 44 18.55 -7.85 -7.52
CA ALA A 44 17.98 -8.28 -6.24
C ALA A 44 17.17 -7.15 -5.58
N LEU A 45 17.66 -5.91 -5.62
CA LEU A 45 16.94 -4.74 -5.10
C LEU A 45 15.68 -4.46 -5.92
N PHE A 46 15.77 -4.54 -7.25
CA PHE A 46 14.61 -4.33 -8.13
C PHE A 46 13.55 -5.41 -7.92
N GLY A 47 13.97 -6.68 -7.90
CA GLY A 47 13.07 -7.82 -7.66
C GLY A 47 12.44 -7.77 -6.26
N GLY A 48 13.22 -7.42 -5.23
CA GLY A 48 12.70 -7.22 -3.87
C GLY A 48 11.71 -6.07 -3.77
N GLY A 49 11.98 -4.95 -4.45
CA GLY A 49 11.04 -3.83 -4.53
C GLY A 49 9.72 -4.20 -5.21
N LEU A 50 9.79 -4.93 -6.33
CA LEU A 50 8.60 -5.41 -7.04
C LEU A 50 7.80 -6.41 -6.20
N LEU A 51 8.48 -7.34 -5.52
CA LEU A 51 7.84 -8.25 -4.59
C LEU A 51 7.14 -7.49 -3.45
N GLY A 52 7.80 -6.47 -2.89
CA GLY A 52 7.22 -5.59 -1.88
C GLY A 52 5.96 -4.88 -2.37
N TYR A 53 5.95 -4.41 -3.61
CA TYR A 53 4.77 -3.82 -4.26
C TYR A 53 3.61 -4.82 -4.37
N VAL A 54 3.88 -6.05 -4.84
CA VAL A 54 2.86 -7.10 -4.92
C VAL A 54 2.30 -7.46 -3.54
N MET A 55 3.17 -7.56 -2.52
CA MET A 55 2.74 -7.81 -1.15
C MET A 55 1.89 -6.67 -0.59
N TYR A 56 2.23 -5.42 -0.92
CA TYR A 56 1.44 -4.24 -0.55
C TYR A 56 0.02 -4.32 -1.15
N ASP A 57 -0.10 -4.57 -2.45
CA ASP A 57 -1.40 -4.68 -3.13
C ASP A 57 -2.24 -5.85 -2.61
N ALA A 58 -1.61 -7.01 -2.42
CA ALA A 58 -2.27 -8.18 -1.85
C ALA A 58 -2.76 -7.91 -0.43
N THR A 59 -1.96 -7.23 0.40
CA THR A 59 -2.37 -6.82 1.75
C THR A 59 -3.54 -5.85 1.68
N HIS A 60 -3.48 -4.83 0.82
CA HIS A 60 -4.55 -3.86 0.64
C HIS A 60 -5.87 -4.56 0.27
N TYR A 61 -5.83 -5.47 -0.70
CA TYR A 61 -6.98 -6.26 -1.08
C TYR A 61 -7.53 -7.08 0.08
N TYR A 62 -6.64 -7.77 0.80
CA TYR A 62 -7.00 -8.59 1.95
C TYR A 62 -7.66 -7.76 3.05
N LEU A 63 -7.15 -6.57 3.37
CA LEU A 63 -7.73 -5.69 4.38
C LEU A 63 -9.14 -5.22 4.00
N HIS A 64 -9.40 -4.95 2.73
CA HIS A 64 -10.75 -4.58 2.27
C HIS A 64 -11.73 -5.76 2.28
N HIS A 65 -11.33 -6.92 1.79
CA HIS A 65 -12.28 -7.98 1.43
C HIS A 65 -12.33 -9.14 2.42
N ALA A 66 -11.26 -9.38 3.19
CA ALA A 66 -11.23 -10.49 4.16
C ALA A 66 -11.67 -10.06 5.56
N GLN A 67 -11.99 -11.04 6.41
CA GLN A 67 -12.27 -10.84 7.84
C GLN A 67 -11.15 -11.46 8.68
N PRO A 68 -10.04 -10.73 8.91
CA PRO A 68 -8.90 -11.26 9.67
C PRO A 68 -9.27 -11.55 11.13
N THR A 69 -8.95 -12.76 11.58
CA THR A 69 -9.15 -13.21 12.97
C THR A 69 -7.94 -12.92 13.85
N SER A 70 -6.73 -12.99 13.29
CA SER A 70 -5.47 -12.69 13.96
C SER A 70 -5.33 -11.19 14.27
N GLU A 71 -4.67 -10.88 15.39
CA GLU A 71 -4.62 -9.52 15.93
C GLU A 71 -3.95 -8.51 14.99
N VAL A 72 -2.79 -8.85 14.42
CA VAL A 72 -2.01 -7.96 13.54
C VAL A 72 -2.82 -7.50 12.32
N PRO A 73 -3.31 -8.39 11.43
CA PRO A 73 -4.07 -7.96 10.27
C PRO A 73 -5.42 -7.31 10.65
N ARG A 74 -6.01 -7.67 11.79
CA ARG A 74 -7.21 -7.00 12.32
C ARG A 74 -6.91 -5.56 12.72
N ASN A 75 -5.77 -5.30 13.35
CA ASN A 75 -5.35 -3.95 13.72
C ASN A 75 -5.00 -3.12 12.47
N LEU A 76 -4.31 -3.71 11.48
CA LEU A 76 -4.08 -3.07 10.19
C LEU A 76 -5.39 -2.76 9.46
N LYS A 77 -6.37 -3.66 9.46
CA LYS A 77 -7.69 -3.42 8.87
C LYS A 77 -8.39 -2.22 9.52
N LYS A 78 -8.39 -2.15 10.85
CA LYS A 78 -8.94 -1.00 11.60
C LYS A 78 -8.20 0.29 11.27
N TYR A 79 -6.87 0.24 11.17
CA TYR A 79 -6.01 1.39 10.83
C TYR A 79 -6.35 1.93 9.44
N HIS A 80 -6.37 1.04 8.43
CA HIS A 80 -6.73 1.36 7.06
C HIS A 80 -8.16 1.87 6.90
N PHE A 81 -9.11 1.29 7.64
CA PHE A 81 -10.49 1.75 7.60
C PHE A 81 -10.67 3.13 8.27
N ASN A 82 -9.86 3.47 9.27
CA ASN A 82 -9.85 4.85 9.79
C ASN A 82 -9.40 5.84 8.72
N HIS A 83 -8.42 5.50 7.88
CA HIS A 83 -8.03 6.32 6.73
C HIS A 83 -9.23 6.55 5.80
N HIS A 84 -9.88 5.48 5.33
CA HIS A 84 -11.00 5.61 4.38
C HIS A 84 -12.25 6.29 4.94
N PHE A 85 -12.61 6.05 6.21
CA PHE A 85 -13.92 6.40 6.75
C PHE A 85 -13.92 7.46 7.85
N ARG A 86 -12.76 7.83 8.40
CA ARG A 86 -12.68 8.84 9.48
C ARG A 86 -11.79 10.01 9.12
N ILE A 87 -10.51 9.75 8.84
CA ILE A 87 -9.47 10.77 8.72
C ILE A 87 -8.57 10.41 7.54
N GLN A 88 -8.93 10.88 6.34
CA GLN A 88 -8.22 10.57 5.09
C GLN A 88 -6.84 11.23 4.98
N ASN A 89 -6.53 12.22 5.83
CA ASN A 89 -5.23 12.89 5.85
C ASN A 89 -4.24 12.29 6.87
N GLN A 90 -4.55 11.13 7.44
CA GLN A 90 -3.69 10.37 8.35
C GLN A 90 -3.74 8.88 7.99
N SER A 91 -2.86 8.08 8.60
CA SER A 91 -2.86 6.61 8.49
C SER A 91 -2.65 6.09 7.06
N PHE A 92 -1.62 6.59 6.38
CA PHE A 92 -1.36 6.23 4.98
C PHE A 92 -0.78 4.82 4.83
N GLY A 93 -0.18 4.27 5.88
CA GLY A 93 0.47 2.96 5.87
C GLY A 93 -0.52 1.79 5.81
N ILE A 94 -0.41 0.98 4.75
CA ILE A 94 -1.24 -0.21 4.54
C ILE A 94 -0.63 -1.47 5.16
N THR A 95 0.67 -1.70 4.92
CA THR A 95 1.40 -2.87 5.42
C THR A 95 1.95 -2.67 6.83
N SER A 96 2.22 -1.41 7.20
CA SER A 96 2.65 -1.02 8.55
C SER A 96 2.47 0.48 8.76
N SER A 97 2.36 0.91 10.02
CA SER A 97 2.34 2.34 10.40
C SER A 97 3.75 2.93 10.61
N PHE A 98 4.80 2.26 10.14
CA PHE A 98 6.18 2.68 10.36
C PHE A 98 6.44 4.07 9.77
N TRP A 99 6.11 4.27 8.50
CA TRP A 99 6.31 5.56 7.84
C TRP A 99 5.39 6.64 8.40
N ASP A 100 4.18 6.30 8.87
CA ASP A 100 3.32 7.27 9.55
C ASP A 100 3.91 7.78 10.86
N LYS A 101 4.71 6.97 11.56
CA LYS A 101 5.49 7.43 12.73
C LYS A 101 6.60 8.39 12.32
N VAL A 102 7.34 8.04 11.27
CA VAL A 102 8.47 8.84 10.77
C VAL A 102 8.01 10.22 10.30
N PHE A 103 6.86 10.28 9.63
CA PHE A 103 6.32 11.52 9.05
C PHE A 103 5.23 12.19 9.90
N GLY A 104 4.92 11.66 11.08
CA GLY A 104 3.96 12.28 12.01
C GLY A 104 2.50 12.21 11.55
N THR A 105 2.13 11.24 10.71
CA THR A 105 0.78 11.06 10.15
C THR A 105 -0.02 9.97 10.85
N LEU A 106 0.36 9.63 12.09
CA LEU A 106 -0.41 8.71 12.92
C LEU A 106 -1.81 9.24 13.24
N PRO A 107 -2.82 8.36 13.37
CA PRO A 107 -4.15 8.75 13.80
C PRO A 107 -4.09 9.29 15.23
N GLN A 108 -4.63 10.48 15.46
CA GLN A 108 -4.69 11.05 16.80
C GLN A 108 -5.53 10.16 17.73
N SER A 109 -4.96 9.78 18.87
CA SER A 109 -5.73 9.10 19.90
C SER A 109 -6.68 10.10 20.57
N LYS A 110 -7.81 9.62 21.11
CA LYS A 110 -8.78 10.45 21.85
C LYS A 110 -8.14 11.27 23.00
N ALA A 111 -6.97 10.86 23.49
CA ALA A 111 -6.25 11.59 24.53
C ALA A 111 -5.64 12.91 24.02
N ALA A 112 -5.21 12.98 22.76
CA ALA A 112 -4.65 14.20 22.17
C ALA A 112 -5.73 15.26 21.90
N ALA A 113 -6.91 14.83 21.45
CA ALA A 113 -8.05 15.70 21.16
C ALA A 113 -8.66 16.39 22.41
N LYS A 114 -8.30 15.95 23.63
CA LYS A 114 -8.79 16.55 24.89
C LYS A 114 -7.85 17.63 25.46
N SER A 115 -6.71 17.87 24.81
CA SER A 115 -5.69 18.83 25.29
C SER A 115 -5.62 20.13 24.51
N ILE A 116 -6.56 20.35 23.58
CA ILE A 116 -6.70 21.58 22.78
C ILE A 116 -8.02 22.25 23.15
#